data_AF-A0AAW0YRM4-F1
#
_entry.id   AF-A0AAW0YRM4-F1
#
_cell.length_a   1.000
_cell.length_b   1.000
_cell.length_c   1.000
_cell.angle_alpha   90.00
_cell.angle_beta   90.00
_cell.angle_gamma   90.00
#
_symmetry.space_group_name_H-M   'P 1'
#
loop_
_entity.id
_entity.type
_entity.pdbx_description
1 polymer ?
#
loop_
_entity_poly.entity_id
_entity_poly.type
_entity_poly.pdbx_seq_one_letter_code
_entity_poly.pdbx_strand_id
1 'polypeptide(L)'
;SQTITCDYEVTVESVRCNQTKQQMMHILHYLPGSSDPSTVTWRGEDSCKHMPLVGIAAPVTAHSVASPTATHSDETSITTGRTTLNTGHIFCFLPLPLETDNKTNLPVQINGFFALDQNRRHVKWKTEENSIEPDVLWNEDLVSRAVVEAYFTFLQNVLSDLKEKSSPHHLETWYGLLPHIDSTKGRWKKLGVELWSRLKSM
;
A
#
# COMPACT_ATOMS: atom_id res chain seq x y z
N SER A 1 -13.70 16.69 -13.83
CA SER A 1 -13.31 15.27 -13.99
C SER A 1 -13.78 14.48 -12.77
N GLN A 2 -14.37 13.30 -12.95
CA GLN A 2 -14.73 12.43 -11.82
C GLN A 2 -13.51 11.61 -11.36
N THR A 3 -13.52 11.13 -10.12
CA THR A 3 -12.52 10.18 -9.62
C THR A 3 -12.64 8.88 -10.39
N ILE A 4 -11.51 8.28 -10.75
CA ILE A 4 -11.47 6.99 -11.46
C ILE A 4 -10.91 5.94 -10.51
N THR A 5 -11.66 4.86 -10.35
CA THR A 5 -11.26 3.70 -9.55
C THR A 5 -11.39 2.44 -10.40
N CYS A 6 -10.38 1.57 -10.34
CA CYS A 6 -10.43 0.24 -10.94
C CYS A 6 -10.04 -0.78 -9.87
N ASP A 7 -11.01 -1.61 -9.49
CA ASP A 7 -10.90 -2.58 -8.41
C ASP A 7 -11.05 -4.00 -9.01
N TYR A 8 -10.11 -4.89 -8.69
CA TYR A 8 -10.12 -6.26 -9.16
C TYR A 8 -9.25 -7.20 -8.32
N GLU A 9 -9.56 -8.50 -8.38
CA GLU A 9 -8.72 -9.57 -7.85
C GLU A 9 -7.86 -10.18 -8.98
N VAL A 10 -6.60 -10.49 -8.70
CA VAL A 10 -5.67 -11.15 -9.65
C VAL A 10 -4.78 -12.16 -8.94
N THR A 11 -4.58 -13.33 -9.56
CA THR A 11 -3.61 -14.31 -9.09
C THR A 11 -2.24 -13.99 -9.65
N VAL A 12 -1.29 -13.64 -8.77
CA VAL A 12 0.10 -13.40 -9.12
C VAL A 12 0.89 -14.69 -8.94
N GLU A 13 1.56 -15.13 -10.00
CA GLU A 13 2.46 -16.28 -9.98
C GLU A 13 3.91 -15.83 -9.96
N SER A 14 4.69 -16.38 -9.02
CA SER A 14 6.12 -16.16 -8.92
C SER A 14 6.84 -17.49 -9.05
N VAL A 15 7.83 -17.55 -9.95
CA VAL A 15 8.66 -18.73 -10.17
C VAL A 15 10.08 -18.41 -9.70
N ARG A 16 10.61 -19.17 -8.75
CA ARG A 16 11.99 -19.05 -8.28
C ARG A 16 12.58 -20.43 -8.04
N CYS A 17 13.70 -20.74 -8.69
CA CYS A 17 14.46 -21.98 -8.48
C CYS A 17 13.58 -23.26 -8.43
N ASN A 18 12.75 -23.47 -9.47
CA ASN A 18 11.80 -24.59 -9.61
C ASN A 18 10.65 -24.63 -8.58
N GLN A 19 10.47 -23.58 -7.78
CA GLN A 19 9.30 -23.41 -6.93
C GLN A 19 8.38 -22.38 -7.57
N THR A 20 7.12 -22.76 -7.74
CA THR A 20 6.05 -21.85 -8.13
C THR A 20 5.23 -21.49 -6.90
N LYS A 21 5.09 -20.19 -6.64
CA LYS A 21 4.19 -19.65 -5.63
C LYS A 21 3.12 -18.82 -6.32
N GLN A 22 1.86 -19.19 -6.10
CA GLN A 22 0.71 -18.39 -6.52
C GLN A 22 0.13 -17.67 -5.31
N GLN A 23 -0.25 -16.41 -5.50
CA GLN A 23 -0.88 -15.59 -4.45
C GLN A 23 -1.96 -14.72 -5.08
N MET A 24 -3.19 -14.86 -4.60
CA MET A 24 -4.29 -13.99 -5.00
C MET A 24 -4.14 -12.62 -4.33
N MET A 25 -4.26 -11.56 -5.12
CA MET A 25 -4.09 -10.18 -4.70
C MET A 25 -5.36 -9.41 -5.05
N HIS A 26 -5.87 -8.64 -4.11
CA HIS A 26 -6.87 -7.60 -4.37
C HIS A 26 -6.12 -6.32 -4.68
N ILE A 27 -6.41 -5.71 -5.82
CA ILE A 27 -5.75 -4.51 -6.31
C ILE A 27 -6.79 -3.42 -6.58
N LEU A 28 -6.52 -2.22 -6.07
CA LEU A 28 -7.23 -1.00 -6.44
C LEU A 28 -6.25 -0.04 -7.11
N HIS A 29 -6.62 0.44 -8.30
CA HIS A 29 -6.06 1.65 -8.90
C HIS A 29 -6.99 2.83 -8.66
N TYR A 30 -6.42 3.96 -8.26
CA TYR A 30 -7.14 5.17 -7.88
C TYR A 30 -6.49 6.40 -8.52
N LEU A 31 -7.29 7.21 -9.19
CA LEU A 31 -6.91 8.48 -9.77
C LEU A 31 -7.88 9.58 -9.31
N PRO A 32 -7.41 10.59 -8.55
CA PRO A 32 -8.23 11.71 -8.09
C PRO A 32 -8.93 12.44 -9.24
N GLY A 33 -10.22 12.76 -9.06
CA GLY A 33 -10.98 13.63 -9.97
C GLY A 33 -11.30 14.99 -9.35
N SER A 34 -11.64 16.01 -10.14
CA SER A 34 -11.88 17.40 -9.67
C SER A 34 -12.94 17.59 -8.59
N SER A 35 -13.82 16.61 -8.34
CA SER A 35 -14.80 16.63 -7.25
C SER A 35 -14.29 15.96 -5.95
N ASP A 36 -13.10 15.35 -6.02
CA ASP A 36 -12.46 14.63 -4.92
C ASP A 36 -11.77 15.62 -3.97
N PRO A 37 -11.91 15.47 -2.64
CA PRO A 37 -11.18 16.29 -1.67
C PRO A 37 -9.66 16.18 -1.82
N SER A 38 -9.14 15.09 -2.39
CA SER A 38 -7.72 14.93 -2.70
C SER A 38 -7.27 15.67 -3.96
N THR A 39 -8.21 16.15 -4.78
CA THR A 39 -7.88 16.90 -5.99
C THR A 39 -7.60 18.34 -5.65
N VAL A 40 -6.31 18.66 -5.67
CA VAL A 40 -5.78 20.00 -5.44
C VAL A 40 -4.85 20.35 -6.59
N THR A 41 -4.67 21.64 -6.80
CA THR A 41 -3.46 22.19 -7.43
C THR A 41 -2.22 21.64 -6.72
N TRP A 42 -1.63 20.59 -7.29
CA TRP A 42 -0.40 19.97 -6.78
C TRP A 42 0.70 21.04 -6.66
N ARG A 43 1.36 21.09 -5.50
CA ARG A 43 2.34 22.14 -5.21
C ARG A 43 3.60 21.93 -6.06
N GLY A 44 3.87 22.83 -6.99
CA GLY A 44 5.08 22.83 -7.83
C GLY A 44 4.89 23.56 -9.15
N GLU A 45 5.94 24.24 -9.63
CA GLU A 45 5.94 25.06 -10.85
C GLU A 45 5.69 24.26 -12.14
N ASP A 46 5.61 22.92 -12.04
CA ASP A 46 5.43 21.96 -13.13
C ASP A 46 4.49 20.79 -12.74
N SER A 47 3.35 21.09 -12.09
CA SER A 47 2.38 20.09 -11.59
C SER A 47 1.88 19.07 -12.64
N CYS A 48 2.11 19.30 -13.93
CA CYS A 48 1.75 18.40 -15.03
C CYS A 48 2.78 17.29 -15.30
N LYS A 49 3.94 17.27 -14.64
CA LYS A 49 4.97 16.23 -14.87
C LYS A 49 4.61 14.87 -14.30
N HIS A 50 3.67 14.83 -13.36
CA HIS A 50 3.35 13.61 -12.61
C HIS A 50 1.86 13.34 -12.61
N MET A 51 1.49 12.08 -12.84
CA MET A 51 0.12 11.61 -12.75
C MET A 51 -0.12 11.04 -11.35
N PRO A 52 -1.14 11.50 -10.60
CA PRO A 52 -1.41 11.05 -9.23
C PRO A 52 -2.14 9.69 -9.20
N LEU A 53 -1.75 8.77 -10.08
CA LEU A 53 -2.26 7.41 -10.09
C LEU A 53 -1.63 6.63 -8.94
N VAL A 54 -2.47 6.10 -8.07
CA VAL A 54 -2.06 5.28 -6.93
C VAL A 54 -2.60 3.87 -7.11
N GLY A 55 -1.77 2.88 -6.80
CA GLY A 55 -2.17 1.48 -6.67
C GLY A 55 -2.06 1.01 -5.23
N ILE A 56 -3.09 0.34 -4.71
CA ILE A 56 -3.07 -0.37 -3.42
C ILE A 56 -3.27 -1.85 -3.72
N ALA A 57 -2.41 -2.70 -3.18
CA ALA A 57 -2.55 -4.15 -3.36
C ALA A 57 -2.31 -4.91 -2.05
N ALA A 58 -3.18 -5.87 -1.75
CA ALA A 58 -3.06 -6.73 -0.59
C ALA A 58 -3.34 -8.19 -0.94
N PRO A 59 -2.69 -9.15 -0.28
CA PRO A 59 -3.03 -10.56 -0.46
C PRO A 59 -4.47 -10.80 0.01
N VAL A 60 -5.27 -11.42 -0.85
CA VAL A 60 -6.54 -11.99 -0.38
C VAL A 60 -6.17 -13.19 0.47
N THR A 61 -6.60 -13.20 1.73
CA THR A 61 -6.32 -14.33 2.61
C THR A 61 -7.20 -15.50 2.17
N ALA A 62 -6.71 -16.27 1.19
CA ALA A 62 -7.25 -17.58 0.89
C ALA A 62 -6.86 -18.49 2.07
N HIS A 63 -7.81 -19.22 2.62
CA HIS A 63 -7.53 -20.26 3.60
C HIS A 63 -6.58 -21.28 2.96
N SER A 64 -5.28 -21.15 3.21
CA SER A 64 -4.34 -22.24 3.02
C SER A 64 -4.73 -23.31 4.02
N VAL A 65 -5.34 -24.37 3.50
CA VAL A 65 -5.33 -25.69 4.13
C VAL A 65 -3.86 -26.01 4.35
N ALA A 66 -3.41 -25.94 5.60
CA ALA A 66 -2.06 -26.32 5.97
C ALA A 66 -1.89 -27.82 5.69
N SER A 67 -0.96 -28.18 4.82
CA SER A 67 -0.25 -29.46 4.87
C SER A 67 1.16 -29.18 5.35
N PRO A 68 1.52 -29.55 6.60
CA PRO A 68 2.85 -29.36 7.13
C PRO A 68 3.74 -30.55 6.75
N THR A 69 4.51 -30.43 5.67
CA THR A 69 5.64 -31.33 5.43
C THR A 69 6.72 -30.65 4.60
N ALA A 70 7.61 -29.92 5.26
CA ALA A 70 9.00 -29.76 4.82
C ALA A 70 9.85 -29.24 5.99
N THR A 71 10.55 -30.17 6.64
CA THR A 71 11.78 -29.93 7.39
C THR A 71 12.83 -29.36 6.45
N HIS A 72 13.42 -28.20 6.79
CA HIS A 72 14.87 -28.02 6.97
C HIS A 72 15.18 -26.58 7.42
N SER A 73 16.10 -26.52 8.37
CA SER A 73 16.62 -25.38 9.12
C SER A 73 17.37 -24.38 8.24
N ASP A 74 17.04 -23.10 8.38
CA ASP A 74 17.98 -22.03 8.74
C ASP A 74 17.27 -20.68 8.65
N GLU A 75 16.99 -20.07 9.82
CA GLU A 75 17.17 -18.65 10.13
C GLU A 75 16.46 -18.31 11.45
N THR A 76 17.22 -17.67 12.32
CA THR A 76 16.83 -17.15 13.63
C THR A 76 15.72 -16.11 13.48
N SER A 77 14.47 -16.55 13.40
CA SER A 77 13.30 -15.71 13.57
C SER A 77 12.30 -16.44 14.47
N ILE A 78 12.04 -15.81 15.61
CA ILE A 78 11.28 -16.39 16.73
C ILE A 78 9.88 -16.78 16.25
N THR A 79 9.58 -18.06 16.47
CA THR A 79 8.36 -18.76 16.10
C THR A 79 7.21 -18.35 17.02
N THR A 80 6.11 -17.84 16.45
CA THR A 80 4.74 -18.07 16.94
C THR A 80 3.82 -17.96 15.73
N GLY A 81 3.01 -19.01 15.49
CA GLY A 81 2.24 -19.24 14.27
C GLY A 81 1.17 -18.19 13.93
N ARG A 82 1.61 -17.06 13.40
CA ARG A 82 0.86 -16.17 12.51
C ARG A 82 1.72 -16.00 11.27
N THR A 83 1.12 -16.22 10.10
CA THR A 83 1.65 -15.81 8.79
C THR A 83 2.47 -14.54 8.95
N THR A 84 3.73 -14.55 8.48
CA THR A 84 4.59 -13.37 8.43
C THR A 84 3.77 -12.21 7.84
N LEU A 85 3.31 -11.29 8.68
CA LEU A 85 2.54 -10.13 8.23
C LEU A 85 3.46 -9.32 7.33
N ASN A 86 3.26 -9.51 6.02
CA ASN A 86 3.99 -8.90 4.93
C ASN A 86 4.13 -7.41 5.20
N THR A 87 5.34 -6.97 5.56
CA THR A 87 5.67 -5.56 5.58
C THR A 87 5.46 -5.01 4.17
N GLY A 88 4.52 -4.09 4.01
CA GLY A 88 4.22 -3.42 2.75
C GLY A 88 5.46 -2.72 2.18
N HIS A 89 5.47 -2.59 0.86
CA HIS A 89 6.56 -2.02 0.10
C HIS A 89 6.06 -0.97 -0.88
N ILE A 90 6.91 -0.01 -1.21
CA ILE A 90 6.63 1.05 -2.18
C ILE A 90 7.11 0.63 -3.57
N PHE A 91 6.28 0.84 -4.57
CA PHE A 91 6.59 0.67 -5.97
C PHE A 91 6.46 2.02 -6.68
N CYS A 92 7.34 2.26 -7.65
CA CYS A 92 7.31 3.45 -8.48
C CYS A 92 7.67 3.07 -9.91
N PHE A 93 6.68 2.60 -10.69
CA PHE A 93 6.82 1.98 -12.02
C PHE A 93 7.65 0.68 -12.06
N LEU A 94 8.69 0.60 -11.24
CA LEU A 94 9.50 -0.56 -10.96
C LEU A 94 9.55 -0.77 -9.43
N PRO A 95 9.78 -2.01 -8.97
CA PRO A 95 10.09 -2.25 -7.57
C PRO A 95 11.36 -1.49 -7.19
N LEU A 96 11.27 -0.65 -6.16
CA LEU A 96 12.46 -0.07 -5.55
C LEU A 96 13.28 -1.17 -4.85
N PRO A 97 14.59 -0.97 -4.63
CA PRO A 97 15.39 -1.91 -3.85
C PRO A 97 14.75 -2.19 -2.48
N LEU A 98 14.87 -3.43 -1.97
CA LEU A 98 14.33 -3.88 -0.67
C LEU A 98 15.07 -3.30 0.54
N GLU A 99 15.43 -2.03 0.46
CA GLU A 99 16.07 -1.26 1.52
C GLU A 99 15.04 -0.86 2.56
N THR A 100 15.52 -0.58 3.78
CA THR A 100 14.66 -0.29 4.93
C THR A 100 13.70 0.87 4.68
N ASP A 101 14.12 1.84 3.87
CA ASP A 101 13.39 3.10 3.67
C ASP A 101 12.21 2.96 2.69
N ASN A 102 12.21 1.88 1.90
CA ASN A 102 11.13 1.54 0.96
C ASN A 102 10.09 0.60 1.59
N LYS A 103 10.33 0.12 2.83
CA LYS A 103 9.37 -0.65 3.63
C LYS A 103 8.41 0.31 4.33
N THR A 104 7.11 0.11 4.11
CA THR A 104 6.05 0.97 4.68
C THR A 104 5.62 0.53 6.08
N ASN A 105 5.82 -0.74 6.42
CA ASN A 105 5.23 -1.39 7.61
C ASN A 105 3.69 -1.32 7.63
N LEU A 106 3.07 -1.12 6.47
CA LEU A 106 1.63 -1.26 6.28
C LEU A 106 1.33 -2.69 5.81
N PRO A 107 0.12 -3.22 6.03
CA PRO A 107 -0.27 -4.54 5.54
C PRO A 107 -0.55 -4.58 4.02
N VAL A 108 -0.33 -3.47 3.31
CA VAL A 108 -0.59 -3.31 1.88
C VAL A 108 0.65 -2.84 1.12
N GLN A 109 0.73 -3.23 -0.15
CA GLN A 109 1.67 -2.70 -1.13
C GLN A 109 1.12 -1.39 -1.69
N ILE A 110 2.01 -0.41 -1.92
CA ILE A 110 1.63 0.91 -2.44
C ILE A 110 2.44 1.18 -3.70
N ASN A 111 1.75 1.46 -4.80
CA ASN A 111 2.34 1.93 -6.05
C ASN A 111 1.95 3.38 -6.31
N GLY A 112 2.85 4.18 -6.86
CA GLY A 112 2.55 5.54 -7.26
C GLY A 112 3.71 6.19 -8.04
N PHE A 113 3.44 7.33 -8.67
CA PHE A 113 4.50 8.14 -9.28
C PHE A 113 5.28 8.84 -8.17
N PHE A 114 6.25 8.20 -7.54
CA PHE A 114 7.10 8.86 -6.54
C PHE A 114 8.30 9.54 -7.20
N ALA A 115 8.60 10.77 -6.78
CA ALA A 115 9.87 11.39 -7.13
C ALA A 115 11.00 10.72 -6.36
N LEU A 116 12.04 10.28 -7.07
CA LEU A 116 13.15 9.52 -6.52
C LEU A 116 14.44 10.35 -6.51
N ASP A 117 15.41 9.93 -5.70
CA ASP A 117 16.76 10.48 -5.71
C ASP A 117 17.50 10.17 -7.02
N GLN A 118 18.70 10.74 -7.20
CA GLN A 118 19.43 10.68 -8.47
C GLN A 118 19.75 9.24 -8.92
N ASN A 119 20.09 8.36 -7.98
CA ASN A 119 20.37 6.96 -8.28
C ASN A 119 19.07 6.12 -8.41
N ARG A 120 17.90 6.75 -8.18
CA ARG A 120 16.55 6.19 -8.29
C ARG A 120 16.31 4.98 -7.38
N ARG A 121 16.94 4.96 -6.21
CA ARG A 121 16.82 3.86 -5.23
C ARG A 121 15.93 4.25 -4.06
N HIS A 122 15.80 5.54 -3.79
CA HIS A 122 15.05 6.06 -2.67
C HIS A 122 14.03 7.10 -3.10
N VAL A 123 12.85 7.07 -2.49
CA VAL A 123 11.88 8.16 -2.63
C VAL A 123 12.43 9.43 -1.96
N LYS A 124 12.30 10.59 -2.60
CA LYS A 124 12.69 11.87 -2.01
C LYS A 124 11.71 12.26 -0.93
N TRP A 125 12.19 12.45 0.28
CA TRP A 125 11.37 12.84 1.41
C TRP A 125 11.81 14.18 1.99
N LYS A 126 10.87 14.83 2.66
CA LYS A 126 11.09 16.12 3.29
C LYS A 126 12.17 16.05 4.37
N THR A 127 13.18 16.88 4.23
CA THR A 127 14.22 17.24 5.20
C THR A 127 14.15 18.74 5.46
N GLU A 128 14.95 19.24 6.39
CA GLU A 128 15.03 20.69 6.66
C GLU A 128 15.55 21.46 5.44
N GLU A 129 16.49 20.86 4.69
CA GLU A 129 17.18 21.48 3.56
C GLU A 129 16.36 21.48 2.26
N ASN A 130 15.56 20.43 2.02
CA ASN A 130 14.85 20.23 0.74
C ASN A 130 13.34 20.50 0.81
N SER A 131 12.88 21.14 1.89
CA SER A 131 11.45 21.23 2.25
C SER A 131 10.53 21.92 1.24
N ILE A 132 11.11 22.70 0.33
CA ILE A 132 10.42 23.48 -0.71
C ILE A 132 10.68 22.92 -2.13
N GLU A 133 11.45 21.83 -2.26
CA GLU A 133 11.69 21.21 -3.57
C GLU A 133 10.36 20.66 -4.15
N PRO A 134 10.04 20.94 -5.43
CA PRO A 134 8.81 20.46 -6.05
C PRO A 134 8.60 18.94 -5.95
N ASP A 135 9.65 18.16 -6.15
CA ASP A 135 9.63 16.69 -6.01
C ASP A 135 9.21 16.22 -4.60
N VAL A 136 9.70 16.93 -3.59
CA VAL A 136 9.43 16.63 -2.17
C VAL A 136 8.00 17.02 -1.83
N LEU A 137 7.55 18.18 -2.28
CA LEU A 137 6.17 18.64 -2.12
C LEU A 137 5.19 17.69 -2.83
N TRP A 138 5.54 17.21 -4.02
CA TRP A 138 4.78 16.22 -4.77
C TRP A 138 4.62 14.91 -3.97
N ASN A 139 5.70 14.33 -3.45
CA ASN A 139 5.62 13.10 -2.68
C ASN A 139 4.81 13.25 -1.39
N GLU A 140 4.96 14.36 -0.67
CA GLU A 140 4.16 14.65 0.53
C GLU A 140 2.67 14.79 0.18
N ASP A 141 2.34 15.47 -0.92
CA ASP A 141 0.96 15.62 -1.40
C ASP A 141 0.37 14.28 -1.85
N LEU A 142 1.14 13.48 -2.59
CA LEU A 142 0.71 12.17 -3.08
C LEU A 142 0.35 11.26 -1.91
N VAL A 143 1.22 11.17 -0.89
CA VAL A 143 1.00 10.32 0.29
C VAL A 143 -0.15 10.82 1.15
N SER A 144 -0.17 12.13 1.48
CA SER A 144 -1.17 12.68 2.41
C SER A 144 -2.57 12.80 1.82
N ARG A 145 -2.70 12.74 0.49
CA ARG A 145 -3.99 12.86 -0.20
C ARG A 145 -4.31 11.58 -0.97
N ALA A 146 -3.77 11.42 -2.17
CA ALA A 146 -4.17 10.34 -3.08
C ALA A 146 -3.96 8.94 -2.50
N VAL A 147 -2.86 8.69 -1.77
CA VAL A 147 -2.62 7.37 -1.15
C VAL A 147 -3.58 7.12 0.01
N VAL A 148 -3.87 8.13 0.83
CA VAL A 148 -4.86 8.02 1.90
C VAL A 148 -6.24 7.67 1.32
N GLU A 149 -6.69 8.38 0.29
CA GLU A 149 -7.99 8.12 -0.35
C GLU A 149 -8.03 6.74 -0.99
N ALA A 150 -7.00 6.39 -1.77
CA ALA A 150 -6.91 5.08 -2.40
C ALA A 150 -7.00 3.95 -1.36
N TYR A 151 -6.29 4.08 -0.24
CA TYR A 151 -6.32 3.06 0.81
C TYR A 151 -7.67 3.04 1.52
N PHE A 152 -8.28 4.19 1.77
CA PHE A 152 -9.62 4.27 2.34
C PHE A 152 -10.66 3.59 1.43
N THR A 153 -10.68 3.94 0.14
CA THR A 153 -11.56 3.32 -0.86
C THR A 153 -11.31 1.81 -0.96
N PHE A 154 -10.05 1.37 -0.94
CA PHE A 154 -9.71 -0.05 -0.94
C PHE A 154 -10.34 -0.79 0.25
N LEU A 155 -10.21 -0.24 1.47
CA LEU A 155 -10.81 -0.84 2.66
C LEU A 155 -12.34 -0.87 2.59
N GLN A 156 -12.97 0.15 2.00
CA GLN A 156 -14.43 0.18 1.81
C GLN A 156 -14.90 -0.88 0.81
N ASN A 157 -14.20 -1.04 -0.30
CA ASN A 157 -14.52 -2.04 -1.32
C ASN A 157 -14.38 -3.46 -0.74
N VAL A 158 -13.24 -3.74 -0.09
CA VAL A 158 -13.03 -5.02 0.61
C VAL A 158 -14.16 -5.27 1.63
N LEU A 159 -14.52 -4.27 2.46
CA LEU A 159 -15.59 -4.44 3.43
C LEU A 159 -16.95 -4.76 2.77
N SER A 160 -17.22 -4.15 1.61
CA SER A 160 -18.47 -4.33 0.88
C SER A 160 -18.55 -5.73 0.27
N ASP A 161 -17.48 -6.18 -0.40
CA ASP A 161 -17.37 -7.54 -0.95
C ASP A 161 -17.54 -8.61 0.14
N LEU A 162 -16.97 -8.36 1.32
CA LEU A 162 -17.10 -9.26 2.46
C LEU A 162 -18.53 -9.29 3.02
N LYS A 163 -19.27 -8.18 3.01
CA LYS A 163 -20.69 -8.21 3.43
C LYS A 163 -21.53 -9.08 2.50
N GLU A 164 -21.21 -9.12 1.21
CA GLU A 164 -21.93 -9.93 0.23
C GLU A 164 -21.57 -11.42 0.31
N LYS A 165 -20.28 -11.75 0.45
CA LYS A 165 -19.77 -13.13 0.36
C LYS A 165 -20.06 -14.03 1.59
N SER A 166 -20.68 -13.52 2.66
CA SER A 166 -21.15 -14.26 3.87
C SER A 166 -20.21 -15.36 4.42
N SER A 167 -18.89 -15.16 4.44
CA SER A 167 -17.92 -16.12 4.98
C SER A 167 -17.49 -15.78 6.42
N PRO A 168 -17.20 -16.81 7.24
CA PRO A 168 -17.01 -16.67 8.69
C PRO A 168 -15.73 -15.93 9.11
N HIS A 169 -14.78 -15.70 8.20
CA HIS A 169 -13.48 -15.08 8.51
C HIS A 169 -13.30 -13.67 7.95
N HIS A 170 -14.38 -13.07 7.45
CA HIS A 170 -14.37 -11.79 6.78
C HIS A 170 -13.80 -10.64 7.61
N LEU A 171 -14.14 -10.60 8.90
CA LEU A 171 -13.67 -9.55 9.79
C LEU A 171 -12.16 -9.65 10.05
N GLU A 172 -11.60 -10.84 10.17
CA GLU A 172 -10.16 -11.01 10.40
C GLU A 172 -9.36 -10.52 9.19
N THR A 173 -9.79 -10.85 7.98
CA THR A 173 -9.19 -10.32 6.75
C THR A 173 -9.23 -8.80 6.71
N TRP A 174 -10.39 -8.20 6.99
CA TRP A 174 -10.53 -6.74 6.97
C TRP A 174 -9.70 -6.04 8.06
N TYR A 175 -9.72 -6.54 9.29
CA TYR A 175 -8.91 -6.01 10.39
C TYR A 175 -7.42 -6.17 10.14
N GLY A 176 -7.00 -7.25 9.47
CA GLY A 176 -5.61 -7.48 9.06
C GLY A 176 -5.09 -6.48 8.03
N LEU A 177 -5.98 -5.80 7.31
CA LEU A 177 -5.65 -4.74 6.35
C LEU A 177 -5.55 -3.36 6.98
N LEU A 178 -5.83 -3.19 8.27
CA LEU A 178 -5.75 -1.89 8.93
C LEU A 178 -4.30 -1.56 9.33
N PRO A 179 -3.86 -0.29 9.20
CA PRO A 179 -2.54 0.12 9.66
C PRO A 179 -2.37 -0.05 11.17
N HIS A 180 -1.35 -0.81 11.56
CA HIS A 180 -0.90 -0.90 12.95
C HIS A 180 -0.08 0.34 13.33
N ILE A 181 -0.73 1.35 13.91
CA ILE A 181 -0.13 2.67 14.17
C ILE A 181 1.11 2.62 15.08
N ASP A 182 1.16 1.66 15.99
CA ASP A 182 2.28 1.48 16.91
C ASP A 182 3.53 0.91 16.23
N SER A 183 3.36 0.13 15.16
CA SER A 183 4.47 -0.45 14.40
C SER A 183 4.88 0.39 13.18
N THR A 184 3.97 1.24 12.67
CA THR A 184 4.30 2.18 11.59
C THR A 184 5.20 3.32 12.08
N LYS A 185 6.24 3.64 11.29
CA LYS A 185 7.21 4.69 11.62
C LYS A 185 7.16 5.82 10.60
N GLY A 186 7.58 7.01 11.04
CA GLY A 186 7.74 8.19 10.18
C GLY A 186 6.45 8.59 9.46
N ARG A 187 6.55 8.78 8.14
CA ARG A 187 5.45 9.28 7.30
C ARG A 187 4.26 8.32 7.15
N TRP A 188 4.52 7.01 7.19
CA TRP A 188 3.47 5.99 7.14
C TRP A 188 2.57 6.02 8.38
N LYS A 189 3.12 6.46 9.51
CA LYS A 189 2.34 6.73 10.72
C LYS A 189 1.36 7.89 10.52
N LYS A 190 1.79 8.98 9.87
CA LYS A 190 0.91 10.13 9.55
C LYS A 190 -0.24 9.70 8.64
N LEU A 191 0.08 8.96 7.58
CA LEU A 191 -0.92 8.36 6.69
C LEU A 191 -1.90 7.48 7.47
N GLY A 192 -1.39 6.61 8.34
CA GLY A 192 -2.22 5.74 9.17
C GLY A 192 -3.16 6.53 10.08
N VAL A 193 -2.68 7.59 10.76
CA VAL A 193 -3.50 8.46 11.60
C VAL A 193 -4.63 9.11 10.80
N GLU A 194 -4.33 9.64 9.62
CA GLU A 194 -5.32 10.25 8.74
C GLU A 194 -6.36 9.22 8.27
N LEU A 195 -5.91 8.03 7.86
CA LEU A 195 -6.80 6.94 7.47
C LEU A 195 -7.77 6.56 8.59
N TRP A 196 -7.27 6.42 9.84
CA TRP A 196 -8.12 6.16 11.00
C TRP A 196 -9.11 7.29 11.30
N SER A 197 -8.72 8.55 11.05
CA SER A 197 -9.63 9.69 11.18
C SER A 197 -10.85 9.52 10.27
N ARG A 198 -10.61 9.13 9.01
CA ARG A 198 -11.66 8.89 8.01
C ARG A 198 -12.51 7.67 8.31
N LEU A 199 -11.89 6.56 8.70
CA LEU A 199 -12.62 5.35 9.11
C LEU A 199 -13.59 5.60 10.27
N LYS A 200 -13.25 6.52 11.20
CA LYS A 200 -14.14 6.91 12.32
C LYS A 200 -15.31 7.79 11.88
N SER A 201 -15.24 8.42 10.71
CA SER A 201 -16.31 9.26 10.17
C SER A 201 -17.30 8.52 9.27
N MET A 202 -17.07 7.23 9.02
CA MET A 202 -18.01 6.32 8.36
C MET A 202 -19.17 5.97 9.29
#